data_AF-A0A9C8NVW9-F1
#
_entry.id   AF-A0A9C8NVW9-F1
#
_cell.length_a   1.000
_cell.length_b   1.000
_cell.length_c   1.000
_cell.angle_alpha   90.00
_cell.angle_beta   90.00
_cell.angle_gamma   90.00
#
_symmetry.space_group_name_H-M   'P 1'
#
loop_
_entity.id
_entity.type
_entity.pdbx_description
1 polymer ?
#
loop_
_entity_poly.entity_id
_entity_poly.type
_entity_poly.pdbx_seq_one_letter_code
_entity_poly.pdbx_strand_id
1 'polypeptide(L)'
;MHQIQREARHQRQTVDRPGAQGVSGHGRRVRHERRRAPQAPNSQAGGGGLITAVSARADNLRGALPRRRPLERLADDHVRLWAPAKINLDLLVGPAGADGYHRLDSLVAKVTLYDRLDVGICETPGIELTCEGFDCGPAGRNLAVRAAEALGERVGRSGVTIELAKAIPPGCGLGGGSSDAAAVLRGLNELWRLGLGERDLAGVGAELGSDVPLFFGPPTLRMTGRGEQFAQAPVHPFVAVLVLTPLACSTAEVYRAYDDAPSPIDRQLEVERIAGQPPSAWREQLANDLAGPARRC
;
A
#
# COMPACT_ATOMS: atom_id res chain seq x y z
N MET A 1 39.54 -23.36 47.51
CA MET A 1 38.76 -22.26 48.11
C MET A 1 37.43 -22.21 47.38
N HIS A 2 36.44 -22.97 47.87
CA HIS A 2 35.33 -22.49 48.72
C HIS A 2 34.41 -21.50 47.98
N GLN A 3 33.08 -21.58 47.95
CA GLN A 3 32.07 -22.58 48.34
C GLN A 3 30.72 -21.95 47.88
N ILE A 4 29.88 -22.64 47.09
CA ILE A 4 28.51 -23.14 47.36
C ILE A 4 27.52 -22.08 47.93
N GLN A 5 26.32 -21.86 47.37
CA GLN A 5 25.00 -22.52 47.67
C GLN A 5 23.84 -21.71 47.05
N ARG A 6 22.59 -22.15 46.81
CA ARG A 6 21.81 -23.41 46.65
C ARG A 6 20.39 -22.95 46.22
N GLU A 7 19.78 -23.54 45.19
CA GLU A 7 18.64 -24.48 45.22
C GLU A 7 17.34 -24.05 45.93
N ALA A 8 16.20 -24.14 45.23
CA ALA A 8 15.02 -24.92 45.69
C ALA A 8 13.98 -25.14 44.58
N ARG A 9 13.71 -26.42 44.29
CA ARG A 9 12.58 -26.98 43.53
C ARG A 9 11.31 -26.95 44.39
N HIS A 10 10.12 -26.97 43.77
CA HIS A 10 8.97 -27.71 44.29
C HIS A 10 8.10 -28.25 43.14
N GLN A 11 8.04 -29.58 43.05
CA GLN A 11 7.03 -30.36 42.33
C GLN A 11 5.81 -30.54 43.23
N ARG A 12 4.59 -30.61 42.67
CA ARG A 12 3.51 -31.48 43.16
C ARG A 12 2.67 -31.99 41.98
N GLN A 13 2.69 -33.31 41.80
CA GLN A 13 1.64 -34.12 41.18
C GLN A 13 0.65 -34.57 42.28
N THR A 14 -0.63 -34.77 41.93
CA THR A 14 -1.49 -35.92 42.32
C THR A 14 -2.87 -35.73 41.65
N VAL A 15 -3.40 -36.62 40.80
CA VAL A 15 -4.06 -37.95 40.95
C VAL A 15 -5.56 -37.88 40.55
N ASP A 16 -5.94 -38.90 39.77
CA ASP A 16 -7.19 -39.43 39.17
C ASP A 16 -8.62 -39.26 39.77
N ARG A 17 -9.59 -39.08 38.84
CA ARG A 17 -10.92 -39.76 38.54
C ARG A 17 -11.95 -40.10 39.66
N PRO A 18 -13.22 -40.54 39.37
CA PRO A 18 -14.04 -40.68 38.13
C PRO A 18 -15.44 -39.97 38.22
N GLY A 19 -16.22 -39.71 37.15
CA GLY A 19 -17.14 -40.61 36.42
C GLY A 19 -18.62 -40.50 36.87
N ALA A 20 -19.54 -40.08 35.98
CA ALA A 20 -20.98 -40.39 36.09
C ALA A 20 -21.71 -40.21 34.74
N GLN A 21 -22.37 -41.28 34.31
CA GLN A 21 -23.31 -41.39 33.19
C GLN A 21 -24.71 -40.89 33.58
N GLY A 22 -25.60 -40.57 32.61
CA GLY A 22 -27.04 -40.61 32.90
C GLY A 22 -28.00 -39.72 32.08
N VAL A 23 -28.37 -40.16 30.88
CA VAL A 23 -29.75 -40.31 30.35
C VAL A 23 -30.76 -39.12 30.32
N SER A 24 -31.13 -38.78 29.08
CA SER A 24 -32.45 -38.43 28.49
C SER A 24 -33.51 -37.56 29.21
N GLY A 25 -34.09 -36.63 28.44
CA GLY A 25 -35.44 -36.11 28.70
C GLY A 25 -35.91 -35.11 27.63
N HIS A 26 -36.91 -35.51 26.85
CA HIS A 26 -37.59 -34.71 25.82
C HIS A 26 -38.25 -33.43 26.39
N GLY A 27 -38.29 -32.34 25.60
CA GLY A 27 -39.10 -31.18 25.97
C GLY A 27 -39.12 -30.00 25.01
N ARG A 28 -40.07 -30.04 24.06
CA ARG A 28 -40.80 -28.92 23.44
C ARG A 28 -40.09 -27.92 22.50
N ARG A 29 -40.63 -27.94 21.28
CA ARG A 29 -40.61 -26.91 20.23
C ARG A 29 -41.02 -25.54 20.76
N VAL A 30 -40.29 -24.50 20.35
CA VAL A 30 -40.87 -23.16 20.10
C VAL A 30 -40.27 -22.62 18.81
N ARG A 31 -41.13 -22.43 17.81
CA ARG A 31 -40.85 -21.67 16.58
C ARG A 31 -40.73 -20.20 16.96
N HIS A 32 -39.66 -19.52 16.55
CA HIS A 32 -39.68 -18.07 16.39
C HIS A 32 -39.56 -17.73 14.90
N GLU A 33 -40.63 -17.11 14.43
CA GLU A 33 -40.87 -16.66 13.07
C GLU A 33 -39.84 -15.61 12.65
N ARG A 34 -39.28 -15.81 11.45
CA ARG A 34 -38.51 -14.79 10.74
C ARG A 34 -39.48 -13.70 10.27
N ARG A 35 -39.43 -12.52 10.89
CA ARG A 35 -40.08 -11.32 10.35
C ARG A 35 -39.37 -10.90 9.07
N ARG A 36 -40.08 -11.01 7.94
CA ARG A 36 -39.72 -10.41 6.65
C ARG A 36 -39.92 -8.89 6.75
N ALA A 37 -38.91 -8.13 6.36
CA ALA A 37 -39.03 -6.69 6.09
C ALA A 37 -39.69 -6.48 4.71
N PRO A 38 -40.41 -5.36 4.48
CA PRO A 38 -41.24 -5.18 3.28
C PRO A 38 -40.42 -4.82 2.03
N GLN A 39 -40.85 -5.36 0.89
CA GLN A 39 -40.36 -5.03 -0.45
C GLN A 39 -40.81 -3.62 -0.85
N ALA A 40 -39.87 -2.80 -1.34
CA ALA A 40 -40.15 -1.52 -2.00
C ALA A 40 -40.33 -1.74 -3.52
N PRO A 41 -41.08 -0.86 -4.23
CA PRO A 41 -41.55 -1.13 -5.58
C PRO A 41 -40.48 -0.89 -6.66
N ASN A 42 -40.60 -1.66 -7.74
CA ASN A 42 -39.87 -1.48 -9.00
C ASN A 42 -40.07 -0.08 -9.58
N SER A 43 -38.97 0.58 -9.95
CA SER A 43 -38.95 1.62 -10.98
C SER A 43 -37.77 1.39 -11.91
N GLN A 44 -38.08 1.23 -13.19
CA GLN A 44 -37.13 1.30 -14.29
C GLN A 44 -36.88 2.77 -14.64
N ALA A 45 -35.62 3.16 -14.83
CA ALA A 45 -35.09 4.01 -15.92
C ALA A 45 -33.83 4.76 -15.48
N GLY A 46 -32.82 4.79 -16.36
CA GLY A 46 -31.76 5.80 -16.36
C GLY A 46 -30.35 5.29 -16.04
N GLY A 47 -29.56 5.01 -17.08
CA GLY A 47 -28.13 4.78 -16.96
C GLY A 47 -27.41 6.03 -16.42
N GLY A 48 -26.82 5.90 -15.24
CA GLY A 48 -25.91 6.87 -14.64
C GLY A 48 -24.71 6.11 -14.09
N GLY A 49 -23.51 6.43 -14.61
CA GLY A 49 -22.27 5.84 -14.14
C GLY A 49 -22.10 6.04 -12.63
N LEU A 50 -21.87 4.94 -11.92
CA LEU A 50 -21.68 4.95 -10.47
C LEU A 50 -20.35 5.68 -10.16
N ILE A 51 -20.42 6.92 -9.69
CA ILE A 51 -19.30 7.55 -8.97
C ILE A 51 -19.23 6.84 -7.62
N THR A 52 -18.34 5.86 -7.47
CA THR A 52 -18.05 5.28 -6.16
C THR A 52 -17.23 6.28 -5.37
N ALA A 53 -17.92 7.17 -4.64
CA ALA A 53 -17.30 7.92 -3.56
C ALA A 53 -16.90 6.91 -2.48
N VAL A 54 -15.60 6.63 -2.34
CA VAL A 54 -15.08 5.88 -1.19
C VAL A 54 -15.18 6.82 0.02
N SER A 55 -16.35 6.89 0.65
CA SER A 55 -16.46 7.44 1.99
C SER A 55 -15.99 6.35 2.96
N ALA A 56 -14.74 6.45 3.39
CA ALA A 56 -14.38 5.83 4.65
C ALA A 56 -15.33 6.44 5.70
N ARG A 57 -16.19 5.61 6.31
CA ARG A 57 -17.10 6.04 7.37
C ARG A 57 -16.28 6.78 8.42
N ALA A 58 -16.52 8.10 8.54
CA ALA A 58 -15.73 9.02 9.35
C ALA A 58 -15.92 8.81 10.86
N ASP A 59 -16.78 7.88 11.28
CA ASP A 59 -17.29 7.83 12.65
C ASP A 59 -16.32 7.24 13.69
N ASN A 60 -15.13 6.78 13.29
CA ASN A 60 -14.10 6.30 14.23
C ASN A 60 -12.74 7.04 14.14
N LEU A 61 -12.64 8.18 13.46
CA LEU A 61 -11.39 8.95 13.31
C LEU A 61 -11.16 10.00 14.42
N ARG A 62 -11.59 9.73 15.66
CA ARG A 62 -11.34 10.62 16.83
C ARG A 62 -9.95 10.44 17.47
N GLY A 63 -9.01 9.83 16.75
CA GLY A 63 -7.59 9.83 17.09
C GLY A 63 -6.81 10.26 15.87
N ALA A 64 -5.83 11.15 16.04
CA ALA A 64 -4.87 11.46 14.98
C ALA A 64 -4.25 10.15 14.50
N LEU A 65 -4.58 9.72 13.27
CA LEU A 65 -3.97 8.53 12.68
C LEU A 65 -2.45 8.76 12.67
N PRO A 66 -1.64 7.81 13.15
CA PRO A 66 -0.20 8.00 13.19
C PRO A 66 0.34 8.25 11.78
N ARG A 67 1.20 9.25 11.64
CA ARG A 67 1.77 9.74 10.36
C ARG A 67 2.55 8.67 9.58
N ARG A 68 2.96 7.60 10.26
CA ARG A 68 3.37 6.29 9.72
C ARG A 68 2.77 5.23 10.61
N ARG A 69 2.23 4.16 10.03
CA ARG A 69 1.97 2.94 10.80
C ARG A 69 3.28 2.12 10.85
N PRO A 70 3.84 1.86 12.03
CA PRO A 70 5.08 1.10 12.16
C PRO A 70 4.86 -0.33 11.68
N LEU A 71 5.91 -1.09 11.36
CA LEU A 71 5.81 -2.53 11.23
C LEU A 71 5.34 -3.12 12.58
N GLU A 72 4.38 -4.04 12.53
CA GLU A 72 3.88 -4.75 13.71
C GLU A 72 4.32 -6.21 13.65
N ARG A 73 5.02 -6.70 14.67
CA ARG A 73 5.38 -8.12 14.76
C ARG A 73 4.21 -8.90 15.35
N LEU A 74 3.64 -9.81 14.56
CA LEU A 74 2.50 -10.65 14.97
C LEU A 74 2.99 -11.97 15.59
N ALA A 75 4.08 -12.53 15.07
CA ALA A 75 4.78 -13.70 15.57
C ALA A 75 6.28 -13.65 15.19
N ASP A 76 7.05 -14.68 15.55
CA ASP A 76 8.48 -14.74 15.19
C ASP A 76 8.71 -14.82 13.68
N ASP A 77 7.81 -15.52 12.99
CA ASP A 77 7.79 -15.79 11.55
C ASP A 77 6.77 -14.92 10.80
N HIS A 78 6.09 -13.97 11.47
CA HIS A 78 4.99 -13.21 10.88
C HIS A 78 4.96 -11.73 11.29
N VAL A 79 4.83 -10.84 10.30
CA VAL A 79 4.75 -9.38 10.50
C VAL A 79 3.61 -8.76 9.70
N ARG A 80 3.06 -7.66 10.21
CA ARG A 80 2.08 -6.81 9.54
C ARG A 80 2.70 -5.47 9.15
N LEU A 81 2.41 -5.03 7.93
CA LEU A 81 2.82 -3.76 7.38
C LEU A 81 1.64 -3.00 6.78
N TRP A 82 1.86 -1.69 6.61
CA TRP A 82 0.93 -0.79 5.95
C TRP A 82 1.64 -0.10 4.78
N ALA A 83 1.12 -0.31 3.59
CA ALA A 83 1.65 0.22 2.34
C ALA A 83 0.85 1.48 1.95
N PRO A 84 1.37 2.71 2.15
CA PRO A 84 0.64 3.93 1.83
C PRO A 84 0.49 4.13 0.32
N ALA A 85 -0.60 4.74 -0.12
CA ALA A 85 -0.69 5.35 -1.43
C ALA A 85 0.20 6.60 -1.53
N LYS A 86 0.49 7.03 -2.75
CA LYS A 86 1.09 8.33 -3.05
C LYS A 86 0.16 9.18 -3.91
N ILE A 87 0.39 10.48 -3.89
CA ILE A 87 -0.13 11.43 -4.87
C ILE A 87 1.00 12.34 -5.36
N ASN A 88 0.94 12.74 -6.62
CA ASN A 88 1.79 13.79 -7.15
C ASN A 88 1.04 15.11 -6.92
N LEU A 89 1.55 15.94 -6.00
CA LEU A 89 1.00 17.28 -5.72
C LEU A 89 1.26 18.22 -6.90
N ASP A 90 2.46 18.15 -7.47
CA ASP A 90 2.86 18.82 -8.71
C ASP A 90 3.46 17.76 -9.64
N LEU A 91 3.25 17.86 -10.95
CA LEU A 91 3.89 17.02 -11.95
C LEU A 91 4.19 17.83 -13.21
N LEU A 92 5.47 18.16 -13.38
CA LEU A 92 5.99 18.82 -14.56
C LEU A 92 6.72 17.81 -15.44
N VAL A 93 6.51 17.91 -16.75
CA VAL A 93 7.07 17.00 -17.75
C VAL A 93 7.86 17.81 -18.77
N GLY A 94 9.17 17.60 -18.84
CA GLY A 94 10.04 18.22 -19.83
C GLY A 94 9.97 17.53 -21.20
N PRO A 95 10.76 17.98 -22.18
CA PRO A 95 10.87 17.32 -23.48
C PRO A 95 11.42 15.89 -23.34
N ALA A 96 11.09 15.04 -24.30
CA ALA A 96 11.70 13.72 -24.42
C ALA A 96 13.21 13.85 -24.62
N GLY A 97 13.98 13.07 -23.88
CA GLY A 97 15.41 12.93 -24.04
C GLY A 97 15.78 12.08 -25.26
N ALA A 98 17.07 12.02 -25.57
CA ALA A 98 17.59 11.17 -26.64
C ALA A 98 17.37 9.66 -26.39
N ASP A 99 17.06 9.29 -25.14
CA ASP A 99 16.73 7.94 -24.68
C ASP A 99 15.24 7.59 -24.84
N GLY A 100 14.42 8.51 -25.35
CA GLY A 100 12.98 8.32 -25.52
C GLY A 100 12.17 8.51 -24.23
N TYR A 101 12.78 8.97 -23.13
CA TYR A 101 12.08 9.23 -21.87
C TYR A 101 12.00 10.72 -21.57
N HIS A 102 10.91 11.13 -20.92
CA HIS A 102 10.75 12.50 -20.44
C HIS A 102 11.49 12.72 -19.14
N ARG A 103 12.10 13.90 -19.01
CA ARG A 103 12.47 14.41 -17.70
C ARG A 103 11.23 14.83 -16.93
N LEU A 104 11.14 14.45 -15.67
CA LEU A 104 10.05 14.76 -14.76
C LEU A 104 10.58 15.63 -13.62
N ASP A 105 9.71 16.47 -13.07
CA ASP A 105 9.88 17.07 -11.76
C ASP A 105 8.54 17.07 -11.04
N SER A 106 8.47 16.36 -9.92
CA SER A 106 7.23 16.13 -9.20
C SER A 106 7.43 16.28 -7.70
N LEU A 107 6.52 17.02 -7.06
CA LEU A 107 6.40 16.98 -5.61
C LEU A 107 5.46 15.83 -5.25
N VAL A 108 5.97 14.80 -4.59
CA VAL A 108 5.21 13.60 -4.26
C VAL A 108 4.96 13.54 -2.76
N ALA A 109 3.74 13.16 -2.38
CA ALA A 109 3.34 12.95 -0.99
C ALA A 109 2.72 11.56 -0.82
N LYS A 110 3.19 10.82 0.20
CA LYS A 110 2.51 9.62 0.69
C LYS A 110 1.29 10.05 1.50
N VAL A 111 0.16 9.40 1.29
CA VAL A 111 -1.12 9.74 1.93
C VAL A 111 -1.59 8.63 2.87
N THR A 112 -2.59 8.93 3.69
CA THR A 112 -3.08 8.02 4.74
C THR A 112 -4.08 6.97 4.26
N LEU A 113 -4.16 6.72 2.94
CA LEU A 113 -4.83 5.56 2.36
C LEU A 113 -3.80 4.43 2.27
N TYR A 114 -4.08 3.27 2.84
CA TYR A 114 -3.13 2.17 2.95
C TYR A 114 -3.71 0.85 2.46
N ASP A 115 -2.88 0.07 1.79
CA ASP A 115 -3.03 -1.38 1.77
C ASP A 115 -2.44 -1.96 3.07
N ARG A 116 -2.97 -3.10 3.53
CA ARG A 116 -2.43 -3.85 4.68
C ARG A 116 -1.86 -5.16 4.16
N LEU A 117 -0.64 -5.48 4.59
CA LEU A 117 0.04 -6.73 4.25
C LEU A 117 0.40 -7.48 5.52
N ASP A 118 0.00 -8.73 5.59
CA ASP A 118 0.44 -9.69 6.58
C ASP A 118 1.40 -10.65 5.87
N VAL A 119 2.69 -10.60 6.24
CA VAL A 119 3.77 -11.34 5.59
C VAL A 119 4.31 -12.37 6.57
N GLY A 120 4.38 -13.63 6.14
CA GLY A 120 4.90 -14.74 6.92
C GLY A 120 6.00 -15.53 6.22
N ILE A 121 6.79 -16.27 6.98
CA ILE A 121 7.68 -17.34 6.47
C ILE A 121 6.96 -18.68 6.64
N CYS A 122 7.08 -19.57 5.66
CA CYS A 122 6.59 -20.93 5.75
C CYS A 122 7.65 -21.95 5.28
N GLU A 123 7.45 -23.23 5.62
CA GLU A 123 8.39 -24.30 5.23
C GLU A 123 8.27 -24.70 3.76
N THR A 124 7.09 -24.51 3.16
CA THR A 124 6.83 -24.85 1.76
C THR A 124 7.56 -23.88 0.83
N PRO A 125 8.43 -24.34 -0.07
CA PRO A 125 9.08 -23.47 -1.04
C PRO A 125 8.07 -22.78 -1.96
N GLY A 126 8.32 -21.51 -2.26
CA GLY A 126 7.47 -20.68 -3.11
C GLY A 126 6.92 -19.45 -2.39
N ILE A 127 5.96 -18.80 -3.04
CA ILE A 127 5.26 -17.63 -2.53
C ILE A 127 3.76 -17.86 -2.67
N GLU A 128 3.04 -17.79 -1.56
CA GLU A 128 1.59 -17.87 -1.53
C GLU A 128 1.01 -16.48 -1.33
N LEU A 129 0.18 -16.03 -2.29
CA LEU A 129 -0.53 -14.75 -2.21
C LEU A 129 -2.02 -15.00 -2.01
N THR A 130 -2.58 -14.44 -0.94
CA THR A 130 -4.02 -14.25 -0.78
C THR A 130 -4.35 -12.77 -0.81
N CYS A 131 -5.53 -12.44 -1.32
CA CYS A 131 -5.87 -11.07 -1.64
C CYS A 131 -7.36 -10.81 -1.40
N GLU A 132 -7.67 -9.79 -0.62
CA GLU A 132 -9.03 -9.31 -0.36
C GLU A 132 -9.16 -7.82 -0.73
N GLY A 133 -10.39 -7.36 -1.01
CA GLY A 133 -10.65 -5.99 -1.42
C GLY A 133 -10.56 -5.78 -2.93
N PHE A 134 -9.82 -4.77 -3.39
CA PHE A 134 -9.61 -4.55 -4.82
C PHE A 134 -8.75 -5.66 -5.44
N ASP A 135 -9.00 -5.95 -6.73
CA ASP A 135 -8.19 -6.90 -7.50
C ASP A 135 -6.71 -6.49 -7.50
N CYS A 136 -5.84 -7.42 -7.11
CA CYS A 136 -4.39 -7.25 -7.09
C CYS A 136 -3.69 -7.93 -8.28
N GLY A 137 -4.47 -8.41 -9.25
CA GLY A 137 -3.99 -9.04 -10.46
C GLY A 137 -3.43 -10.46 -10.22
N PRO A 138 -2.98 -11.13 -11.29
CA PRO A 138 -2.41 -12.47 -11.19
C PRO A 138 -1.08 -12.45 -10.43
N ALA A 139 -0.83 -13.47 -9.60
CA ALA A 139 0.35 -13.57 -8.74
C ALA A 139 1.68 -13.33 -9.50
N GLY A 140 1.86 -13.95 -10.68
CA GLY A 140 3.09 -13.78 -11.48
C GLY A 140 3.33 -12.38 -12.06
N ARG A 141 2.37 -11.45 -11.92
CA ARG A 141 2.56 -10.03 -12.26
C ARG A 141 2.45 -9.12 -11.05
N ASN A 142 2.13 -9.66 -9.87
CA ASN A 142 1.97 -8.89 -8.66
C ASN A 142 3.34 -8.47 -8.10
N LEU A 143 3.55 -7.16 -7.92
CA LEU A 143 4.84 -6.63 -7.46
C LEU A 143 5.21 -7.08 -6.04
N ALA A 144 4.25 -7.42 -5.18
CA ALA A 144 4.51 -7.96 -3.85
C ALA A 144 5.13 -9.37 -3.93
N VAL A 145 4.62 -10.21 -4.82
CA VAL A 145 5.17 -11.55 -5.10
C VAL A 145 6.56 -11.42 -5.71
N ARG A 146 6.71 -10.60 -6.75
CA ARG A 146 8.00 -10.35 -7.40
C ARG A 146 9.05 -9.77 -6.44
N ALA A 147 8.63 -8.99 -5.45
CA ALA A 147 9.52 -8.49 -4.41
C ALA A 147 10.05 -9.59 -3.49
N ALA A 148 9.19 -10.51 -3.08
CA ALA A 148 9.59 -11.67 -2.29
C ALA A 148 10.52 -12.60 -3.08
N GLU A 149 10.24 -12.83 -4.36
CA GLU A 149 11.11 -13.57 -5.30
C GLU A 149 12.48 -12.91 -5.39
N ALA A 150 12.54 -11.62 -5.76
CA ALA A 150 13.80 -10.91 -6.00
C ALA A 150 14.69 -10.85 -4.76
N LEU A 151 14.12 -10.62 -3.57
CA LEU A 151 14.91 -10.63 -2.35
C LEU A 151 15.31 -12.05 -1.95
N GLY A 152 14.40 -13.02 -2.08
CA GLY A 152 14.65 -14.43 -1.78
C GLY A 152 15.78 -15.02 -2.60
N GLU A 153 15.80 -14.76 -3.91
CA GLU A 153 16.88 -15.19 -4.82
C GLU A 153 18.24 -14.62 -4.40
N ARG A 154 18.30 -13.34 -4.02
CA ARG A 154 19.55 -12.69 -3.60
C ARG A 154 20.14 -13.27 -2.32
N VAL A 155 19.29 -13.75 -1.41
CA VAL A 155 19.73 -14.24 -0.09
C VAL A 155 19.64 -15.76 0.06
N GLY A 156 19.23 -16.47 -0.99
CA GLY A 156 19.06 -17.92 -1.00
C GLY A 156 17.97 -18.42 -0.06
N ARG A 157 16.84 -17.70 0.04
CA ARG A 157 15.69 -18.08 0.89
C ARG A 157 14.38 -18.08 0.11
N SER A 158 13.44 -18.91 0.54
CA SER A 158 12.10 -19.07 -0.04
C SER A 158 11.09 -19.41 1.04
N GLY A 159 9.82 -19.57 0.67
CA GLY A 159 8.75 -19.94 1.58
C GLY A 159 8.18 -18.72 2.28
N VAL A 160 7.32 -18.01 1.54
CA VAL A 160 6.71 -16.76 1.99
C VAL A 160 5.20 -16.83 1.79
N THR A 161 4.44 -16.39 2.80
CA THR A 161 3.01 -16.12 2.67
C THR A 161 2.77 -14.62 2.68
N ILE A 162 1.88 -14.15 1.83
CA ILE A 162 1.49 -12.74 1.71
C ILE A 162 -0.03 -12.69 1.71
N GLU A 163 -0.61 -12.11 2.75
CA GLU A 163 -2.04 -11.77 2.78
C GLU A 163 -2.19 -10.27 2.56
N LEU A 164 -2.75 -9.90 1.41
CA LEU A 164 -2.91 -8.52 0.97
C LEU A 164 -4.37 -8.08 1.10
N ALA A 165 -4.64 -7.16 2.02
CA ALA A 165 -5.91 -6.45 2.08
C ALA A 165 -5.81 -5.13 1.30
N LYS A 166 -6.34 -5.14 0.08
CA LYS A 166 -6.16 -4.08 -0.90
C LYS A 166 -7.28 -3.04 -0.86
N ALA A 167 -6.94 -1.84 -0.41
CA ALA A 167 -7.81 -0.67 -0.35
C ALA A 167 -7.43 0.42 -1.37
N ILE A 168 -6.19 0.41 -1.89
CA ILE A 168 -5.70 1.32 -2.92
C ILE A 168 -6.12 0.77 -4.29
N PRO A 169 -6.97 1.49 -5.05
CA PRO A 169 -7.45 0.98 -6.33
C PRO A 169 -6.30 0.85 -7.35
N PRO A 170 -6.20 -0.29 -8.04
CA PRO A 170 -5.20 -0.48 -9.09
C PRO A 170 -5.47 0.48 -10.27
N GLY A 171 -4.42 0.89 -10.97
CA GLY A 171 -4.54 1.72 -12.18
C GLY A 171 -4.82 3.21 -11.96
N CYS A 172 -5.07 3.67 -10.73
CA CYS A 172 -5.39 5.08 -10.45
C CYS A 172 -4.16 6.01 -10.24
N GLY A 173 -2.95 5.58 -10.59
CA GLY A 173 -1.73 6.39 -10.42
C GLY A 173 -1.30 6.63 -8.96
N LEU A 174 -1.87 5.88 -8.01
CA LEU A 174 -1.64 6.01 -6.57
C LEU A 174 -0.44 5.19 -6.04
N GLY A 175 0.24 4.44 -6.90
CA GLY A 175 1.45 3.69 -6.52
C GLY A 175 1.21 2.50 -5.59
N GLY A 176 -0.02 1.98 -5.47
CA GLY A 176 -0.37 0.89 -4.54
C GLY A 176 0.52 -0.34 -4.67
N GLY A 177 0.63 -0.93 -5.87
CA GLY A 177 1.47 -2.12 -6.09
C GLY A 177 2.95 -1.89 -5.79
N SER A 178 3.47 -0.69 -6.05
CA SER A 178 4.86 -0.35 -5.72
C SER A 178 5.07 -0.20 -4.20
N SER A 179 4.05 0.29 -3.49
CA SER A 179 4.03 0.37 -2.04
C SER A 179 3.95 -1.02 -1.40
N ASP A 180 3.13 -1.91 -1.96
CA ASP A 180 3.02 -3.32 -1.54
C ASP A 180 4.37 -4.03 -1.65
N ALA A 181 5.06 -3.87 -2.78
CA ALA A 181 6.41 -4.40 -2.98
C ALA A 181 7.41 -3.91 -1.93
N ALA A 182 7.44 -2.61 -1.67
CA ALA A 182 8.32 -2.03 -0.65
C ALA A 182 7.97 -2.54 0.76
N ALA A 183 6.69 -2.76 1.07
CA ALA A 183 6.25 -3.35 2.33
C ALA A 183 6.72 -4.81 2.46
N VAL A 184 6.60 -5.63 1.42
CA VAL A 184 7.13 -7.01 1.42
C VAL A 184 8.64 -7.02 1.63
N LEU A 185 9.40 -6.17 0.93
CA LEU A 185 10.85 -6.07 1.10
C LEU A 185 11.24 -5.74 2.56
N ARG A 186 10.54 -4.80 3.20
CA ARG A 186 10.74 -4.49 4.63
C ARG A 186 10.37 -5.66 5.53
N GLY A 187 9.23 -6.31 5.28
CA GLY A 187 8.75 -7.44 6.06
C GLY A 187 9.73 -8.61 6.04
N LEU A 188 10.22 -8.96 4.86
CA LEU A 188 11.21 -10.02 4.69
C LEU A 188 12.57 -9.64 5.26
N ASN A 189 13.03 -8.39 5.12
CA ASN A 189 14.26 -7.93 5.78
C ASN A 189 14.22 -8.17 7.29
N GLU A 190 13.07 -7.90 7.92
CA GLU A 190 12.83 -8.10 9.35
C GLU A 190 12.72 -9.59 9.71
N LEU A 191 11.91 -10.37 8.98
CA LEU A 191 11.69 -11.79 9.26
C LEU A 191 12.94 -12.64 9.01
N TRP A 192 13.69 -12.34 7.95
CA TRP A 192 14.95 -13.00 7.63
C TRP A 192 16.15 -12.44 8.39
N ARG A 193 15.96 -11.37 9.19
CA ARG A 193 17.00 -10.73 10.00
C ARG A 193 18.23 -10.35 9.16
N LEU A 194 18.00 -9.80 7.97
CA LEU A 194 19.08 -9.50 7.01
C LEU A 194 19.87 -8.24 7.39
N GLY A 195 19.25 -7.32 8.14
CA GLY A 195 19.90 -6.08 8.56
C GLY A 195 20.17 -5.10 7.40
N LEU A 196 19.45 -5.23 6.28
CA LEU A 196 19.58 -4.34 5.13
C LEU A 196 19.05 -2.95 5.45
N GLY A 197 19.74 -1.91 4.98
CA GLY A 197 19.28 -0.54 5.09
C GLY A 197 18.21 -0.20 4.04
N GLU A 198 17.51 0.91 4.25
CA GLU A 198 16.48 1.40 3.30
C GLU A 198 17.06 1.65 1.89
N ARG A 199 18.35 2.00 1.77
CA ARG A 199 19.02 2.17 0.47
C ARG A 199 19.21 0.85 -0.28
N ASP A 200 19.57 -0.22 0.43
CA ASP A 200 19.78 -1.53 -0.18
C ASP A 200 18.43 -2.10 -0.65
N LEU A 201 17.39 -1.96 0.18
CA LEU A 201 16.02 -2.35 -0.18
C LEU A 201 15.48 -1.52 -1.35
N ALA A 202 15.77 -0.22 -1.40
CA ALA A 202 15.44 0.61 -2.55
C ALA A 202 16.15 0.14 -3.83
N GLY A 203 17.39 -0.34 -3.72
CA GLY A 203 18.11 -0.96 -4.84
C GLY A 203 17.41 -2.20 -5.39
N VAL A 204 16.92 -3.10 -4.52
CA VAL A 204 16.08 -4.25 -4.94
C VAL A 204 14.78 -3.75 -5.57
N GLY A 205 14.14 -2.75 -4.94
CA GLY A 205 12.89 -2.17 -5.43
C GLY A 205 13.00 -1.56 -6.83
N ALA A 206 14.13 -0.93 -7.15
CA ALA A 206 14.35 -0.28 -8.44
C ALA A 206 14.28 -1.27 -9.63
N GLU A 207 14.59 -2.55 -9.42
CA GLU A 207 14.47 -3.59 -10.45
C GLU A 207 13.02 -4.03 -10.69
N LEU A 208 12.13 -3.78 -9.73
CA LEU A 208 10.72 -4.16 -9.79
C LEU A 208 9.88 -3.06 -10.44
N GLY A 209 10.18 -1.80 -10.15
CA GLY A 209 9.52 -0.63 -10.73
C GLY A 209 10.09 0.70 -10.23
N SER A 210 10.01 1.73 -11.07
CA SER A 210 10.56 3.08 -10.80
C SER A 210 10.02 3.73 -9.52
N ASP A 211 8.76 3.44 -9.19
CA ASP A 211 8.09 4.02 -8.03
C ASP A 211 8.38 3.25 -6.73
N VAL A 212 8.93 2.03 -6.77
CA VAL A 212 9.18 1.24 -5.53
C VAL A 212 10.19 1.92 -4.60
N PRO A 213 11.35 2.42 -5.10
CA PRO A 213 12.31 3.19 -4.29
C PRO A 213 11.70 4.35 -3.48
N LEU A 214 10.67 5.01 -4.03
CA LEU A 214 9.99 6.14 -3.38
C LEU A 214 9.47 5.77 -1.99
N PHE A 215 9.02 4.52 -1.80
CA PHE A 215 8.39 4.08 -0.56
C PHE A 215 9.39 3.87 0.59
N PHE A 216 10.69 3.80 0.29
CA PHE A 216 11.78 3.82 1.28
C PHE A 216 12.16 5.23 1.76
N GLY A 217 11.83 6.25 0.96
CA GLY A 217 12.11 7.66 1.29
C GLY A 217 11.21 8.29 2.38
N PRO A 218 11.37 9.61 2.63
CA PRO A 218 10.53 10.37 3.55
C PRO A 218 9.04 10.42 3.11
N PRO A 219 8.12 10.91 3.96
CA PRO A 219 6.70 11.05 3.62
C PRO A 219 6.43 11.94 2.40
N THR A 220 7.23 12.98 2.23
CA THR A 220 7.18 13.92 1.10
C THR A 220 8.56 14.07 0.49
N LEU A 221 8.63 14.10 -0.84
CA LEU A 221 9.88 14.22 -1.57
C LEU A 221 9.67 14.86 -2.94
N ARG A 222 10.74 15.45 -3.47
CA ARG A 222 10.85 15.85 -4.86
C ARG A 222 11.40 14.67 -5.65
N MET A 223 10.73 14.32 -6.73
CA MET A 223 11.06 13.24 -7.64
C MET A 223 11.46 13.85 -8.99
N THR A 224 12.66 13.55 -9.47
CA THR A 224 13.24 14.10 -10.71
C THR A 224 13.82 13.00 -11.61
N GLY A 225 14.43 13.39 -12.73
CA GLY A 225 14.96 12.44 -13.71
C GLY A 225 13.83 11.83 -14.52
N ARG A 226 13.80 10.51 -14.68
CA ARG A 226 12.65 9.74 -15.19
C ARG A 226 11.69 9.30 -14.07
N GLY A 227 11.88 9.79 -12.85
CA GLY A 227 11.15 9.35 -11.64
C GLY A 227 12.00 8.58 -10.63
N GLU A 228 13.31 8.44 -10.87
CA GLU A 228 14.24 7.64 -10.07
C GLU A 228 15.08 8.43 -9.07
N GLN A 229 15.13 9.76 -9.21
CA GLN A 229 15.95 10.63 -8.36
C GLN A 229 15.10 11.30 -7.30
N PHE A 230 15.44 11.10 -6.02
CA PHE A 230 14.65 11.60 -4.91
C PHE A 230 15.45 12.55 -4.02
N ALA A 231 14.85 13.70 -3.70
CA ALA A 231 15.35 14.64 -2.70
C ALA A 231 14.25 14.95 -1.69
N GLN A 232 14.60 15.17 -0.43
CA GLN A 232 13.61 15.59 0.57
C GLN A 232 13.01 16.94 0.17
N ALA A 233 11.69 17.08 0.32
CA ALA A 233 10.99 18.33 0.05
C ALA A 233 10.05 18.68 1.22
N PRO A 234 10.09 19.93 1.73
CA PRO A 234 9.20 20.36 2.79
C PRO A 234 7.78 20.54 2.24
N VAL A 235 6.79 19.95 2.92
CA VAL A 235 5.37 20.09 2.59
C VAL A 235 4.60 20.35 3.87
N HIS A 236 3.78 21.39 3.88
CA HIS A 236 2.89 21.67 5.01
C HIS A 236 1.84 20.55 5.15
N PRO A 237 1.39 20.23 6.38
CA PRO A 237 0.29 19.29 6.58
C PRO A 237 -0.94 19.70 5.77
N PHE A 238 -1.58 18.73 5.12
CA PHE A 238 -2.75 18.95 4.27
C PHE A 238 -3.75 17.80 4.42
N VAL A 239 -4.99 18.06 3.99
CA VAL A 239 -6.02 17.04 3.80
C VAL A 239 -6.34 17.01 2.31
N ALA A 240 -6.39 15.82 1.73
CA ALA A 240 -6.79 15.60 0.35
C ALA A 240 -8.03 14.72 0.30
N VAL A 241 -8.96 15.04 -0.61
CA VAL A 241 -10.08 14.19 -0.98
C VAL A 241 -9.76 13.60 -2.34
N LEU A 242 -9.68 12.27 -2.42
CA LEU A 242 -9.42 11.57 -3.68
C LEU A 242 -10.75 11.31 -4.38
N VAL A 243 -10.89 11.85 -5.60
CA VAL A 243 -12.03 11.56 -6.48
C VAL A 243 -11.53 10.66 -7.59
N LEU A 244 -11.92 9.39 -7.52
CA LEU A 244 -11.49 8.37 -8.47
C LEU A 244 -12.57 8.19 -9.53
N THR A 245 -12.18 8.31 -10.80
CA THR A 245 -13.06 8.04 -11.93
C THR A 245 -12.82 6.62 -12.44
N PRO A 246 -13.82 5.96 -13.05
CA PRO A 246 -13.65 4.64 -13.66
C PRO A 246 -12.84 4.68 -14.96
N LEU A 247 -12.21 5.81 -15.27
CA LEU A 247 -11.41 6.01 -16.47
C LEU A 247 -10.01 5.45 -16.22
N ALA A 248 -9.57 4.55 -17.09
CA ALA A 248 -8.19 4.08 -17.12
C ALA A 248 -7.54 4.63 -18.38
N CYS A 249 -6.47 5.41 -18.22
CA CYS A 249 -5.65 5.87 -19.34
C CYS A 249 -4.33 5.09 -19.30
N SER A 250 -3.90 4.55 -20.44
CA SER A 250 -2.56 3.95 -20.53
C SER A 250 -1.53 5.06 -20.35
N THR A 251 -0.54 4.86 -19.48
CA THR A 251 0.57 5.81 -19.32
C THR A 251 1.23 6.12 -20.67
N ALA A 252 1.40 5.13 -21.55
CA ALA A 252 1.97 5.32 -22.88
C ALA A 252 1.07 6.14 -23.82
N GLU A 253 -0.25 6.05 -23.70
CA GLU A 253 -1.18 6.89 -24.47
C GLU A 253 -1.14 8.34 -23.98
N VAL A 254 -1.07 8.54 -22.65
CA VAL A 254 -0.99 9.86 -22.05
C VAL A 254 0.30 10.58 -22.46
N TYR A 255 1.45 9.88 -22.46
CA TYR A 255 2.72 10.46 -22.94
C TYR A 255 2.70 10.75 -24.45
N ARG A 256 2.16 9.86 -25.29
CA ARG A 256 2.01 10.17 -26.73
C ARG A 256 1.13 11.40 -26.95
N ALA A 257 0.01 11.49 -26.23
CA ALA A 257 -0.85 12.66 -26.30
C ALA A 257 -0.12 13.92 -25.78
N TYR A 258 0.80 13.79 -24.82
CA TYR A 258 1.66 14.89 -24.37
C TYR A 258 2.63 15.32 -25.48
N ASP A 259 3.25 14.39 -26.19
CA ASP A 259 4.19 14.69 -27.29
C ASP A 259 3.55 15.45 -28.44
N ASP A 260 2.28 15.15 -28.74
CA ASP A 260 1.54 15.84 -29.82
C ASP A 260 1.27 17.32 -29.50
N ALA A 261 1.19 17.66 -28.21
CA ALA A 261 0.90 19.03 -27.73
C ALA A 261 1.55 19.24 -26.37
N PRO A 262 2.90 19.37 -26.32
CA PRO A 262 3.62 19.46 -25.07
C PRO A 262 3.28 20.77 -24.38
N SER A 263 3.42 20.77 -23.06
CA SER A 263 3.28 22.00 -22.29
C SER A 263 4.31 23.00 -22.79
N PRO A 264 3.96 24.26 -23.13
CA PRO A 264 4.88 25.27 -23.64
C PRO A 264 5.91 25.73 -22.60
N ILE A 265 6.00 25.01 -21.49
CA ILE A 265 6.63 25.38 -20.25
C ILE A 265 8.09 24.95 -20.30
N ASP A 266 8.94 25.91 -20.66
CA ASP A 266 10.30 26.03 -20.13
C ASP A 266 10.24 26.81 -18.79
N ARG A 267 9.34 26.40 -17.87
CA ARG A 267 9.58 26.70 -16.46
C ARG A 267 10.79 25.85 -16.17
N GLN A 268 11.92 26.47 -15.83
CA GLN A 268 12.97 25.78 -15.10
C GLN A 268 12.25 24.89 -14.08
N LEU A 269 12.46 23.56 -14.16
CA LEU A 269 11.71 22.60 -13.37
C LEU A 269 11.90 22.96 -11.88
N GLU A 270 10.92 23.65 -11.32
CA GLU A 270 10.96 24.28 -10.01
C GLU A 270 9.69 23.87 -9.27
N VAL A 271 9.67 22.61 -8.82
CA VAL A 271 8.78 22.18 -7.72
C VAL A 271 8.93 23.10 -6.48
N GLU A 272 10.03 23.85 -6.39
CA GLU A 272 10.26 24.93 -5.41
C GLU A 272 9.11 25.94 -5.32
N ARG A 273 8.29 26.09 -6.39
CA ARG A 273 7.10 26.95 -6.33
C ARG A 273 6.14 26.56 -5.20
N ILE A 274 5.87 25.28 -4.97
CA ILE A 274 4.90 24.88 -3.92
C ILE A 274 5.57 24.27 -2.68
N ALA A 275 6.82 23.81 -2.81
CA ALA A 275 7.56 23.25 -1.68
C ALA A 275 7.73 24.34 -0.59
N GLY A 276 7.40 23.99 0.65
CA GLY A 276 7.44 24.93 1.78
C GLY A 276 6.31 25.97 1.81
N GLN A 277 5.35 25.94 0.89
CA GLN A 277 4.16 26.80 0.93
C GLN A 277 2.97 26.10 1.60
N PRO A 278 2.07 26.84 2.29
CA PRO A 278 0.87 26.26 2.88
C PRO A 278 -0.16 25.84 1.82
N PRO A 279 -1.06 24.89 2.11
CA PRO A 279 -2.06 24.42 1.15
C PRO A 279 -2.98 25.52 0.59
N SER A 280 -3.18 26.60 1.34
CA SER A 280 -3.95 27.77 0.90
C SER A 280 -3.34 28.48 -0.32
N ALA A 281 -2.03 28.34 -0.55
CA ALA A 281 -1.32 28.94 -1.68
C ALA A 281 -1.26 28.02 -2.92
N TRP A 282 -1.59 26.74 -2.77
CA TRP A 282 -1.40 25.73 -3.83
C TRP A 282 -2.39 25.88 -4.99
N ARG A 283 -3.61 26.38 -4.74
CA ARG A 283 -4.72 26.34 -5.72
C ARG A 283 -4.37 26.92 -7.09
N GLU A 284 -3.56 27.97 -7.13
CA GLU A 284 -3.18 28.66 -8.37
C GLU A 284 -1.81 28.19 -8.91
N GLN A 285 -1.10 27.37 -8.15
CA GLN A 285 0.30 27.01 -8.41
C GLN A 285 0.46 25.55 -8.84
N LEU A 286 -0.38 24.63 -8.35
CA LEU A 286 -0.32 23.22 -8.75
C LEU A 286 -0.49 23.07 -10.25
N ALA A 287 0.36 22.26 -10.84
CA ALA A 287 0.39 21.91 -12.24
C ALA A 287 0.48 20.39 -12.39
N ASN A 288 -0.19 19.90 -13.42
CA ASN A 288 -0.05 18.53 -13.86
C ASN A 288 -0.05 18.55 -15.38
N ASP A 289 1.14 18.51 -15.97
CA ASP A 289 1.34 18.58 -17.42
C ASP A 289 0.68 17.40 -18.14
N LEU A 290 0.44 16.28 -17.45
CA LEU A 290 -0.26 15.11 -17.99
C LEU A 290 -1.79 15.18 -17.84
N ALA A 291 -2.35 16.15 -17.10
CA ALA A 291 -3.79 16.24 -16.90
C ALA A 291 -4.56 16.57 -18.19
N GLY A 292 -4.01 17.45 -19.03
CA GLY A 292 -4.57 17.77 -20.35
C GLY A 292 -4.53 16.57 -21.30
N PRO A 293 -3.35 15.96 -21.53
CA PRO A 293 -3.20 14.73 -22.31
C PRO A 293 -4.11 13.60 -21.86
N ALA A 294 -4.21 13.33 -20.55
CA ALA A 294 -5.05 12.26 -20.03
C ALA A 294 -6.55 12.46 -20.30
N ARG A 295 -7.02 13.70 -20.53
CA ARG A 295 -8.42 13.97 -20.93
C ARG A 295 -8.70 13.71 -22.41
N ARG A 296 -7.66 13.51 -23.23
CA ARG A 296 -7.77 13.23 -24.66
C ARG A 296 -7.69 11.73 -24.98
N CYS A 297 -7.29 10.92 -24.00
CA CYS A 297 -7.26 9.47 -24.07
C CYS A 297 -8.63 8.85 -23.79
#